data_AF-A0A2I1DKH5-F1
#
_entry.id   AF-A0A2I1DKH5-F1
#
_cell.length_a   1.000
_cell.length_b   1.000
_cell.length_c   1.000
_cell.angle_alpha   90.00
_cell.angle_beta   90.00
_cell.angle_gamma   90.00
#
_symmetry.space_group_name_H-M   'P 1'
#
loop_
_entity.id
_entity.type
_entity.pdbx_description
1 polymer ?
#
loop_
_entity_poly.entity_id
_entity_poly.type
_entity_poly.pdbx_seq_one_letter_code
_entity_poly.pdbx_strand_id
1 'polypeptide(L)' 'MDRAELLAQPMRVLLQEHPVLVTLLEERGIHCGECFIADRETLAGVARMHGVDMDEILNAWARREALLHSD' A
#
# COMPACT_ATOMS: atom_id res chain seq x y z
N MET A 1 -12.70 -0.12 11.03
CA MET A 1 -12.50 -1.00 9.87
C MET A 1 -11.42 -1.98 10.25
N ASP A 2 -11.62 -3.26 10.00
CA ASP A 2 -10.61 -4.29 10.25
C ASP A 2 -9.47 -4.17 9.22
N ARG A 3 -8.25 -4.55 9.59
CA ARG A 3 -7.08 -4.53 8.69
C ARG A 3 -7.30 -5.44 7.49
N ALA A 4 -8.00 -6.56 7.66
CA ALA A 4 -8.34 -7.45 6.54
C ALA A 4 -9.29 -6.77 5.54
N GLU A 5 -10.28 -6.01 6.02
CA GLU A 5 -11.21 -5.27 5.17
C GLU A 5 -10.51 -4.16 4.39
N LEU A 6 -9.60 -3.43 5.05
CA LEU A 6 -8.77 -2.40 4.41
C LEU A 6 -7.91 -2.99 3.28
N LEU A 7 -7.21 -4.09 3.54
CA LEU A 7 -6.30 -4.72 2.58
C LEU A 7 -7.02 -5.40 1.41
N ALA A 8 -8.32 -5.69 1.56
CA ALA A 8 -9.17 -6.21 0.49
C ALA A 8 -9.67 -5.12 -0.47
N GLN A 9 -9.48 -3.84 -0.15
CA GLN A 9 -9.89 -2.75 -1.02
C GLN A 9 -9.00 -2.63 -2.26
N PRO A 10 -9.53 -2.06 -3.36
CA PRO A 10 -8.71 -1.66 -4.49
C PRO A 10 -7.62 -0.67 -4.08
N MET A 11 -6.44 -0.80 -4.68
CA MET A 11 -5.29 0.07 -4.45
C MET A 11 -5.62 1.54 -4.61
N ARG A 12 -6.51 1.91 -5.54
CA ARG A 12 -6.92 3.32 -5.68
C ARG A 12 -7.54 3.87 -4.41
N VAL A 13 -8.43 3.13 -3.76
CA VAL A 13 -9.09 3.57 -2.52
C VAL A 13 -8.07 3.59 -1.39
N LEU A 14 -7.30 2.52 -1.25
CA LEU A 14 -6.27 2.38 -0.23
C LEU A 14 -5.23 3.52 -0.27
N LEU A 15 -4.77 3.87 -1.47
CA LEU A 15 -3.74 4.90 -1.66
C LEU A 15 -4.27 6.33 -1.48
N GLN A 16 -5.56 6.57 -1.71
CA GLN A 16 -6.20 7.86 -1.41
C GLN A 16 -6.27 8.10 0.10
N GLU A 17 -6.57 7.05 0.87
CA GLU A 17 -6.68 7.13 2.33
C GLU A 17 -5.32 7.10 3.03
N HIS A 18 -4.30 6.51 2.40
CA HIS A 18 -2.97 6.33 3.00
C HIS A 18 -1.84 6.86 2.10
N PRO A 19 -1.61 8.19 2.06
CA PRO A 19 -0.54 8.80 1.26
C PRO A 19 0.87 8.28 1.60
N VAL A 20 1.12 7.86 2.84
CA VAL A 20 2.42 7.28 3.23
C VAL A 20 2.70 5.97 2.50
N LEU A 21 1.66 5.18 2.20
CA LEU A 21 1.78 3.94 1.45
C LEU A 21 2.14 4.23 -0.01
N VAL A 22 1.65 5.33 -0.60
CA VAL A 22 2.05 5.77 -1.95
C VAL A 22 3.56 5.95 -2.01
N THR A 23 4.12 6.80 -1.15
CA THR A 23 5.57 7.07 -1.13
C THR A 23 6.38 5.81 -0.88
N LEU A 24 5.92 4.92 0.01
CA LEU A 24 6.59 3.66 0.30
C LEU A 24 6.70 2.73 -0.92
N LEU A 25 5.64 2.67 -1.74
CA LEU A 25 5.59 1.86 -2.95
C LEU A 25 6.43 2.48 -4.07
N GLU A 26 6.37 3.80 -4.24
CA GLU A 26 7.17 4.52 -5.25
C GLU A 26 8.67 4.37 -5.02
N GLU A 27 9.14 4.41 -3.77
CA GLU A 27 10.55 4.13 -3.42
C GLU A 27 11.01 2.72 -3.80
N ARG A 28 10.06 1.79 -3.98
CA ARG A 28 10.30 0.41 -4.45
C ARG A 28 10.07 0.25 -5.95
N GLY A 29 9.86 1.35 -6.68
CA GLY A 29 9.60 1.35 -8.12
C GLY A 29 8.18 0.93 -8.49
N ILE A 30 7.25 0.90 -7.52
CA ILE A 30 5.85 0.52 -7.74
C ILE A 30 5.01 1.81 -7.84
N HIS A 31 4.68 2.20 -9.07
CA HIS A 31 3.92 3.41 -9.36
C HIS A 31 2.44 3.09 -9.61
N CYS A 32 1.69 2.80 -8.54
CA CYS A 32 0.27 2.46 -8.65
C CYS A 32 -0.65 3.67 -8.88
N GLY A 33 -0.23 4.89 -8.56
CA GLY A 33 -1.09 6.09 -8.64
C GLY A 33 -1.61 6.41 -10.04
N GLU A 34 -0.84 6.07 -11.08
CA GLU A 34 -1.20 6.26 -12.49
C GLU A 34 -1.58 4.94 -13.19
N CYS A 35 -1.60 3.83 -12.44
CA CYS A 35 -1.81 2.51 -13.02
C CYS A 35 -3.31 2.16 -13.07
N PHE A 36 -3.82 1.84 -14.26
CA PHE A 36 -5.23 1.42 -14.43
C PHE A 36 -5.58 0.14 -13.65
N ILE A 37 -4.58 -0.68 -13.33
CA ILE A 37 -4.75 -1.88 -12.50
C ILE A 37 -5.12 -1.52 -11.06
N ALA A 38 -4.72 -0.34 -10.57
CA ALA A 38 -5.00 0.09 -9.19
C ALA A 38 -6.50 0.24 -8.89
N ASP A 39 -7.34 0.40 -9.93
CA ASP A 39 -8.81 0.41 -9.79
C ASP A 39 -9.41 -0.94 -9.41
N ARG A 40 -8.67 -2.03 -9.60
CA ARG A 40 -9.18 -3.41 -9.44
C ARG A 40 -8.31 -4.28 -8.55
N GLU A 41 -7.02 -3.99 -8.50
CA GLU A 41 -6.06 -4.82 -7.79
C GLU A 41 -5.93 -4.41 -6.33
N THR A 42 -5.63 -5.39 -5.48
CA THR A 42 -5.38 -5.21 -4.05
C THR A 42 -3.89 -5.03 -3.77
N LEU A 43 -3.53 -4.62 -2.55
CA LEU A 43 -2.11 -4.56 -2.15
C LEU A 43 -1.42 -5.93 -2.28
N ALA A 44 -2.12 -7.01 -1.96
CA ALA A 44 -1.59 -8.37 -2.06
C ALA A 44 -1.30 -8.77 -3.51
N GLY A 45 -2.21 -8.44 -4.43
CA GLY A 45 -2.03 -8.70 -5.85
C GLY A 45 -0.90 -7.87 -6.45
N VAL A 46 -0.77 -6.60 -6.08
CA VAL A 46 0.38 -5.76 -6.47
C VAL A 46 1.69 -6.32 -5.94
N ALA A 47 1.77 -6.68 -4.66
CA ALA A 47 2.96 -7.29 -4.07
C ALA A 47 3.39 -8.54 -4.84
N ARG A 48 2.43 -9.43 -5.15
CA ARG A 48 2.67 -10.61 -5.99
C ARG A 48 3.13 -10.26 -7.40
N MET A 49 2.48 -9.30 -8.05
CA MET A 49 2.79 -8.88 -9.43
C MET A 49 4.23 -8.37 -9.56
N HIS A 50 4.69 -7.63 -8.56
CA HIS A 50 6.04 -7.05 -8.53
C HIS A 50 7.08 -7.94 -7.82
N GLY A 51 6.67 -9.11 -7.32
CA GLY A 51 7.58 -10.03 -6.60
C GLY A 51 8.12 -9.45 -5.29
N VAL A 52 7.33 -8.60 -4.62
CA VAL A 52 7.69 -7.97 -3.34
C VAL A 52 7.03 -8.73 -2.20
N ASP A 53 7.74 -8.87 -1.09
CA ASP A 53 7.22 -9.48 0.12
C ASP A 53 6.17 -8.56 0.78
N MET A 54 4.98 -9.12 1.00
CA MET A 54 3.86 -8.43 1.62
C MET A 54 4.17 -8.02 3.06
N ASP A 55 4.82 -8.90 3.84
CA ASP A 55 5.12 -8.63 5.24
C ASP A 55 6.15 -7.49 5.37
N GLU A 56 7.09 -7.39 4.43
CA GLU A 56 8.03 -6.27 4.38
C GLU A 56 7.31 -4.94 4.14
N ILE A 57 6.35 -4.89 3.20
CA ILE A 57 5.54 -3.70 2.93
C ILE A 57 4.73 -3.32 4.17
N LEU A 58 4.00 -4.28 4.75
CA LEU A 58 3.13 -4.05 5.90
C LEU A 58 3.90 -3.56 7.13
N ASN A 59 5.09 -4.13 7.38
CA ASN A 59 5.95 -3.72 8.48
C ASN A 59 6.55 -2.33 8.25
N ALA A 60 6.98 -2.01 7.03
CA ALA A 60 7.53 -0.70 6.72
C ALA A 60 6.45 0.40 6.78
N TRP A 61 5.25 0.10 6.29
CA TRP A 61 4.10 0.99 6.38
C TRP A 61 3.72 1.28 7.84
N ALA A 62 3.55 0.25 8.67
CA ALA A 62 3.21 0.43 10.09
C ALA A 62 4.25 1.27 10.85
N ARG A 63 5.54 1.10 10.55
CA ARG A 63 6.60 1.93 11.14
C ARG A 63 6.47 3.40 10.75
N ARG A 64 6.16 3.70 9.48
CA ARG A 64 5.99 5.09 9.01
C ARG A 64 4.76 5.75 9.62
N GLU A 65 3.65 5.02 9.73
CA GLU A 65 2.45 5.53 10.40
C GLU A 65 2.73 5.82 11.87
N ALA A 66 3.43 4.95 12.59
CA ALA A 66 3.77 5.21 13.99
C ALA A 66 4.62 6.48 14.18
N LEU A 67 5.54 6.77 13.25
CA LEU A 67 6.35 7.99 13.27
C LEU A 67 5.51 9.25 13.06
N LEU A 68 4.51 9.21 12.17
CA LEU A 68 3.61 10.35 11.92
C LEU A 68 2.65 10.66 13.07
N HIS A 69 2.33 9.68 13.91
CA HIS A 69 1.44 9.86 15.07
C HIS A 69 2.21 10.16 16.37
N SER A 70 3.55 10.26 16.30
CA SER A 70 4.41 10.56 17.45
C SER A 70 4.82 12.05 17.53
N ASP A 71 4.33 12.88 16.60
CA ASP A 71 4.44 14.35 16.59
C ASP A 71 3.12 14.99 17.06
#